data_AF-A0A358M8Q0-F1
#
_entry.id   AF-A0A358M8Q0-F1
#
_cell.length_a   1.000
_cell.length_b   1.000
_cell.length_c   1.000
_cell.angle_alpha   90.00
_cell.angle_beta   90.00
_cell.angle_gamma   90.00
#
_symmetry.space_group_name_H-M   'P 1'
#
loop_
_entity.id
_entity.type
_entity.pdbx_description
1 polymer ?
#
loop_
_entity_poly.entity_id
_entity_poly.type
_entity_poly.pdbx_seq_one_letter_code
_entity_poly.pdbx_strand_id
1 'polypeptide(L)'
;ELEVPEIHDGIVEIMNIAREPGSRTKISVYSRDENIEPVGACVGQKGLRVQVIVDELRGERIDIIKWSPYADDLIASSLSPAKALRVFINEEDKSATAIVPDSQLSLAIGREGQNVRLAAKLTGWKIDIKSEAQVRASVEEELFNDTEEADATIDPYNENGEFDPDLL
;
A
#
# COMPACT_ATOMS: atom_id res chain seq x y z
N GLU A 1 2.07 3.44 25.89
CA GLU A 1 2.71 4.52 26.68
C GLU A 1 3.58 3.94 27.80
N LEU A 2 3.04 3.12 28.71
CA LEU A 2 3.81 2.52 29.82
C LEU A 2 5.09 1.78 29.38
N GLU A 3 5.05 1.07 28.26
CA GLU A 3 6.18 0.25 27.78
C GLU A 3 7.22 1.04 26.94
N VAL A 4 6.86 2.25 26.48
CA VAL A 4 7.70 3.04 25.55
C VAL A 4 7.89 4.43 26.14
N PRO A 5 8.99 4.66 26.89
CA PRO A 5 9.27 5.96 27.52
C PRO A 5 9.27 7.12 26.55
N GLU A 6 9.76 6.90 25.32
CA GLU A 6 9.81 7.91 24.27
C GLU A 6 8.41 8.40 23.87
N ILE A 7 7.37 7.54 24.00
CA ILE A 7 5.98 7.94 23.81
C ILE A 7 5.47 8.72 25.02
N HIS A 8 5.76 8.25 26.24
CA HIS A 8 5.38 8.94 27.47
C HIS A 8 5.95 10.38 27.53
N ASP A 9 7.19 10.54 27.08
CA ASP A 9 7.90 11.82 27.08
C ASP A 9 7.52 12.72 25.89
N GLY A 10 6.64 12.25 25.00
CA GLY A 10 6.14 12.98 23.84
C GLY A 10 7.15 13.18 22.71
N ILE A 11 8.26 12.43 22.74
CA ILE A 11 9.28 12.44 21.68
C ILE A 11 8.77 11.64 20.48
N VAL A 12 8.17 10.48 20.75
CA VAL A 12 7.48 9.65 19.76
C VAL A 12 5.97 9.80 19.95
N GLU A 13 5.26 10.11 18.89
CA GLU A 13 3.80 10.26 18.90
C GLU A 13 3.14 9.14 18.12
N ILE A 14 2.02 8.62 18.65
CA ILE A 14 1.14 7.72 17.91
C ILE A 14 0.19 8.59 17.07
N MET A 15 0.32 8.50 15.76
CA MET A 15 -0.43 9.33 14.82
C MET A 15 -1.81 8.75 14.51
N ASN A 16 -1.86 7.45 14.22
CA ASN A 16 -3.09 6.74 13.90
C ASN A 16 -3.04 5.29 14.41
N ILE A 17 -4.22 4.74 14.69
CA ILE A 17 -4.41 3.34 15.12
C ILE A 17 -5.52 2.72 14.28
N ALA A 18 -5.26 1.55 13.71
CA ALA A 18 -6.26 0.69 13.09
C ALA A 18 -6.24 -0.68 13.77
N ARG A 19 -7.35 -1.06 14.42
CA ARG A 19 -7.39 -2.21 15.32
C ARG A 19 -8.53 -3.17 14.98
N GLU A 20 -8.19 -4.45 14.89
CA GLU A 20 -9.10 -5.59 14.93
C GLU A 20 -8.79 -6.39 16.21
N PRO A 21 -9.53 -6.15 17.32
CA PRO A 21 -9.19 -6.66 18.65
C PRO A 21 -9.03 -8.18 18.69
N GLY A 22 -8.02 -8.64 19.43
CA GLY A 22 -7.71 -10.08 19.57
C GLY A 22 -7.11 -10.72 18.31
N SER A 23 -6.87 -9.94 17.24
CA SER A 23 -6.29 -10.43 16.01
C SER A 23 -5.06 -9.62 15.60
N ARG A 24 -5.25 -8.35 15.21
CA ARG A 24 -4.17 -7.52 14.68
C ARG A 24 -4.45 -6.03 14.85
N THR A 25 -3.42 -5.29 15.20
CA THR A 25 -3.42 -3.83 15.27
C THR A 25 -2.27 -3.28 14.44
N LYS A 26 -2.55 -2.23 13.67
CA LYS A 26 -1.55 -1.37 13.06
C LYS A 26 -1.53 -0.04 13.81
N ILE A 27 -0.34 0.42 14.17
CA ILE A 27 -0.13 1.77 14.69
C ILE A 27 0.87 2.50 13.82
N SER A 28 0.64 3.79 13.58
CA SER A 28 1.63 4.65 12.92
C SER A 28 2.25 5.59 13.95
N VAL A 29 3.58 5.72 13.90
CA VAL A 29 4.36 6.48 14.87
C VAL A 29 5.28 7.47 14.18
N TYR A 30 5.40 8.65 14.76
CA TYR A 30 6.26 9.74 14.31
C TYR A 30 7.22 10.14 15.43
N SER A 31 8.44 10.57 15.10
CA SER A 31 9.39 11.13 16.08
C SER A 31 9.55 12.62 15.84
N ARG A 32 9.43 13.43 16.90
CA ARG A 32 9.78 14.86 16.89
C ARG A 32 11.29 15.10 16.90
N ASP A 33 12.07 14.09 17.31
CA ASP A 33 13.52 14.12 17.29
C ASP A 33 14.04 13.27 16.13
N GLU A 34 14.76 13.90 15.21
CA GLU A 34 15.37 13.26 14.03
C GLU A 34 16.42 12.20 14.40
N ASN A 35 16.99 12.27 15.61
CA ASN A 35 17.96 11.30 16.10
C ASN A 35 17.31 10.02 16.66
N ILE A 36 15.97 10.01 16.79
CA ILE A 36 15.23 8.88 17.35
C ILE A 36 14.41 8.22 16.24
N GLU A 37 14.67 6.94 16.02
CA GLU A 37 13.90 6.13 15.08
C GLU A 37 12.63 5.61 15.79
N PRO A 38 11.43 6.08 15.42
CA PRO A 38 10.21 5.84 16.19
C PRO A 38 9.78 4.38 16.20
N VAL A 39 10.01 3.63 15.11
CA VAL A 39 9.67 2.20 15.07
C VAL A 39 10.56 1.43 16.04
N GLY A 40 11.86 1.67 16.02
CA GLY A 40 12.86 1.05 16.88
C GLY A 40 12.65 1.37 18.35
N ALA A 41 12.24 2.60 18.69
CA ALA A 41 11.83 2.96 20.04
C ALA A 41 10.64 2.11 20.51
N CYS A 42 9.63 1.91 19.66
CA CYS A 42 8.45 1.11 20.01
C CYS A 42 8.72 -0.40 20.04
N VAL A 43 9.57 -0.91 19.16
CA VAL A 43 9.93 -2.33 19.06
C VAL A 43 10.86 -2.75 20.20
N GLY A 44 11.82 -1.89 20.55
CA GLY A 44 12.84 -2.17 21.55
C GLY A 44 13.88 -3.21 21.08
N GLN A 45 14.86 -3.50 21.93
CA GLN A 45 15.90 -4.47 21.59
C GLN A 45 15.29 -5.85 21.30
N LYS A 46 15.56 -6.38 20.10
CA LYS A 46 15.05 -7.67 19.62
C LYS A 46 13.52 -7.81 19.70
N GLY A 47 12.76 -6.71 19.69
CA GLY A 47 11.30 -6.75 19.78
C GLY A 47 10.74 -6.94 21.18
N LEU A 48 11.55 -6.83 22.24
CA LEU A 48 11.10 -7.12 23.60
C LEU A 48 9.93 -6.23 24.04
N ARG A 49 9.96 -4.93 23.75
CA ARG A 49 8.92 -3.98 24.17
C ARG A 49 7.58 -4.31 23.51
N VAL A 50 7.57 -4.45 22.18
CA VAL A 50 6.34 -4.80 21.46
C VAL A 50 5.82 -6.19 21.86
N GLN A 51 6.70 -7.14 22.17
CA GLN A 51 6.28 -8.48 22.61
C GLN A 51 5.54 -8.46 23.95
N VAL A 52 5.97 -7.64 24.91
CA VAL A 52 5.24 -7.46 26.19
C VAL A 52 3.80 -7.02 25.93
N ILE A 53 3.60 -6.05 25.03
CA ILE A 53 2.26 -5.55 24.68
C ILE A 53 1.44 -6.64 23.96
N VAL A 54 2.05 -7.39 23.05
CA VAL A 54 1.39 -8.53 22.38
C VAL A 54 0.91 -9.57 23.39
N ASP A 55 1.74 -9.88 24.39
CA ASP A 55 1.42 -10.85 25.44
C ASP A 55 0.28 -10.36 26.34
N GLU A 56 0.28 -9.08 26.72
CA GLU A 56 -0.83 -8.45 27.45
C GLU A 56 -2.15 -8.46 26.66
N LEU A 57 -2.07 -8.30 25.34
CA LEU A 57 -3.20 -8.40 24.42
C LEU A 57 -3.53 -9.83 23.98
N ARG A 58 -3.04 -10.84 24.73
CA ARG A 58 -3.33 -12.26 24.53
C ARG A 58 -3.00 -12.76 23.11
N GLY A 59 -1.89 -12.28 22.55
CA GLY A 59 -1.40 -12.68 21.23
C GLY A 59 -1.95 -11.85 20.07
N GLU A 60 -2.63 -10.72 20.31
CA GLU A 60 -2.97 -9.76 19.26
C GLU A 60 -1.68 -9.25 18.59
N ARG A 61 -1.54 -9.45 17.28
CA ARG A 61 -0.33 -9.02 16.55
C ARG A 61 -0.30 -7.50 16.41
N ILE A 62 0.86 -6.88 16.61
CA ILE A 62 1.03 -5.43 16.48
C ILE A 62 2.04 -5.14 15.37
N ASP A 63 1.61 -4.41 14.35
CA ASP A 63 2.51 -3.82 13.37
C ASP A 63 2.74 -2.34 13.72
N ILE A 64 4.00 -1.97 13.88
CA ILE A 64 4.42 -0.59 14.13
C ILE A 64 4.97 -0.02 12.82
N ILE A 65 4.39 1.09 12.38
CA ILE A 65 4.63 1.66 11.06
C ILE A 65 5.17 3.08 11.23
N LYS A 66 6.22 3.42 10.48
CA LYS A 66 6.69 4.80 10.43
C LYS A 66 5.63 5.67 9.74
N TRP A 67 5.18 6.71 10.42
CA TRP A 67 4.28 7.69 9.83
C TRP A 67 5.05 8.61 8.87
N SER A 68 4.39 9.03 7.79
CA SER A 68 4.88 10.02 6.83
C SER A 68 3.77 11.01 6.51
N PRO A 69 4.08 12.31 6.32
CA PRO A 69 3.11 13.26 5.79
C PRO A 69 2.79 13.01 4.32
N TYR A 70 3.65 12.27 3.59
CA TYR A 70 3.45 11.90 2.20
C TYR A 70 2.64 10.61 2.11
N ALA A 71 1.55 10.65 1.35
CA ALA A 71 0.54 9.58 1.32
C ALA A 71 1.09 8.27 0.76
N ASP A 72 1.90 8.35 -0.30
CA ASP A 72 2.60 7.23 -0.92
C ASP A 72 3.53 6.50 0.06
N ASP A 73 4.36 7.24 0.79
CA ASP A 73 5.26 6.69 1.81
C ASP A 73 4.50 6.06 2.98
N LEU A 74 3.42 6.72 3.44
CA LEU A 74 2.60 6.23 4.54
C LEU A 74 1.87 4.93 4.14
N ILE A 75 1.31 4.89 2.93
CA ILE A 75 0.64 3.70 2.39
C ILE A 75 1.63 2.57 2.19
N ALA A 76 2.79 2.82 1.56
CA ALA A 76 3.84 1.83 1.38
C ALA A 76 4.28 1.21 2.71
N SER A 77 4.52 2.06 3.73
CA SER A 77 4.91 1.61 5.07
C SER A 77 3.79 0.83 5.76
N SER A 78 2.53 1.19 5.53
CA SER A 78 1.38 0.54 6.17
C SER A 78 1.11 -0.90 5.71
N LEU A 79 1.61 -1.28 4.53
CA LEU A 79 1.51 -2.63 3.98
C LEU A 79 2.48 -3.62 4.62
N SER A 80 3.41 -3.15 5.47
CA SER A 80 4.31 -3.99 6.26
C SER A 80 3.55 -5.15 6.92
N PRO A 81 4.04 -6.39 6.81
CA PRO A 81 5.41 -6.79 6.40
C PRO A 81 5.67 -6.87 4.88
N ALA A 82 4.65 -6.70 4.03
CA ALA A 82 4.87 -6.67 2.59
C ALA A 82 5.56 -5.36 2.18
N LYS A 83 6.46 -5.44 1.19
CA LYS A 83 7.18 -4.30 0.64
C LYS A 83 6.53 -3.85 -0.66
N ALA A 84 5.93 -2.66 -0.65
CA ALA A 84 5.52 -2.01 -1.87
C ALA A 84 6.75 -1.57 -2.67
N LEU A 85 6.72 -1.82 -3.98
CA LEU A 85 7.72 -1.34 -4.93
C LEU A 85 7.39 0.09 -5.35
N ARG A 86 6.11 0.38 -5.57
CA ARG A 86 5.57 1.68 -5.97
C ARG A 86 4.17 1.87 -5.41
N VAL A 87 3.79 3.11 -5.17
CA VAL A 87 2.41 3.48 -4.81
C VAL A 87 2.01 4.63 -5.73
N PHE A 88 0.90 4.46 -6.44
CA PHE A 88 0.29 5.51 -7.25
C PHE A 88 -0.89 6.09 -6.50
N ILE A 89 -0.88 7.41 -6.33
CA ILE A 89 -1.92 8.14 -5.60
C ILE A 89 -2.89 8.77 -6.60
N ASN A 90 -4.18 8.60 -6.33
CA ASN A 90 -5.26 9.37 -6.94
C ASN A 90 -5.92 10.19 -5.83
N GLU A 91 -5.57 11.47 -5.77
CA GLU A 91 -6.06 12.40 -4.75
C GLU A 91 -7.57 12.68 -4.87
N GLU A 92 -8.10 12.73 -6.10
CA GLU A 92 -9.52 13.02 -6.35
C GLU A 92 -10.43 11.97 -5.71
N ASP A 93 -10.09 10.69 -5.87
CA ASP A 93 -10.87 9.56 -5.34
C ASP A 93 -10.47 9.13 -3.92
N LYS A 94 -9.44 9.78 -3.36
CA LYS A 94 -8.74 9.37 -2.14
C LYS A 94 -8.40 7.87 -2.17
N SER A 95 -7.82 7.46 -3.29
CA SER A 95 -7.47 6.08 -3.58
C SER A 95 -6.00 5.93 -3.98
N ALA A 96 -5.48 4.72 -3.83
CA ALA A 96 -4.10 4.41 -4.17
C ALA A 96 -3.99 2.99 -4.71
N THR A 97 -3.09 2.80 -5.66
CA THR A 97 -2.71 1.50 -6.20
C THR A 97 -1.28 1.19 -5.78
N ALA A 98 -1.10 0.19 -4.93
CA ALA A 98 0.21 -0.28 -4.49
C ALA A 98 0.66 -1.47 -5.33
N ILE A 99 1.85 -1.37 -5.91
CA ILE A 99 2.51 -2.47 -6.62
C ILE A 99 3.42 -3.21 -5.64
N VAL A 100 3.29 -4.53 -5.59
CA VAL A 100 4.16 -5.41 -4.78
C VAL A 100 4.78 -6.51 -5.66
N PRO A 101 5.88 -7.15 -5.23
CA PRO A 101 6.39 -8.33 -5.91
C PRO A 101 5.32 -9.44 -5.93
N ASP A 102 5.26 -10.24 -6.99
CA ASP A 102 4.30 -11.35 -7.12
C ASP A 102 4.33 -12.31 -5.91
N SER A 103 5.53 -12.58 -5.40
CA SER A 103 5.75 -13.45 -4.23
C SER A 103 5.15 -12.90 -2.93
N GLN A 104 4.86 -11.59 -2.87
CA GLN A 104 4.32 -10.91 -1.69
C GLN A 104 2.85 -10.49 -1.85
N LEU A 105 2.21 -10.74 -2.99
CA LEU A 105 0.81 -10.33 -3.22
C LEU A 105 -0.12 -10.84 -2.13
N SER A 106 -0.05 -12.14 -1.82
CA SER A 106 -0.85 -12.76 -0.75
C SER A 106 -0.53 -12.18 0.64
N LEU A 107 0.74 -11.85 0.91
CA LEU A 107 1.16 -11.23 2.16
C LEU A 107 0.61 -9.81 2.31
N ALA A 108 0.66 -9.03 1.22
CA ALA A 108 0.20 -7.65 1.15
C ALA A 108 -1.32 -7.56 1.36
N ILE A 109 -2.09 -8.46 0.76
CA ILE A 109 -3.54 -8.58 0.98
C ILE A 109 -3.81 -9.06 2.41
N GLY A 110 -3.09 -10.10 2.84
CA GLY A 110 -3.27 -10.77 4.14
C GLY A 110 -4.48 -11.70 4.17
N ARG A 111 -4.56 -12.53 5.22
CA ARG A 111 -5.69 -13.44 5.43
C ARG A 111 -7.01 -12.67 5.45
N GLU A 112 -7.96 -13.05 4.59
CA GLU A 112 -9.28 -12.39 4.46
C GLU A 112 -9.17 -10.87 4.21
N GLY A 113 -8.11 -10.44 3.54
CA GLY A 113 -7.85 -9.02 3.26
C GLY A 113 -7.49 -8.19 4.50
N GLN A 114 -7.17 -8.82 5.63
CA GLN A 114 -6.96 -8.11 6.89
C GLN A 114 -5.83 -7.07 6.81
N ASN A 115 -4.73 -7.37 6.11
CA ASN A 115 -3.58 -6.47 6.07
C ASN A 115 -3.91 -5.18 5.31
N VAL A 116 -4.46 -5.31 4.09
CA VAL A 116 -4.89 -4.16 3.28
C VAL A 116 -6.04 -3.39 3.94
N ARG A 117 -6.98 -4.07 4.60
CA ARG A 117 -8.08 -3.42 5.32
C ARG A 117 -7.59 -2.59 6.51
N LEU A 118 -6.64 -3.11 7.28
CA LEU A 118 -6.03 -2.35 8.38
C LEU A 118 -5.18 -1.19 7.86
N ALA A 119 -4.44 -1.38 6.77
CA ALA A 119 -3.68 -0.32 6.11
C ALA A 119 -4.61 0.82 5.61
N ALA A 120 -5.72 0.46 4.96
CA ALA A 120 -6.72 1.42 4.49
C ALA A 120 -7.34 2.21 5.66
N LYS A 121 -7.68 1.53 6.76
CA LYS A 121 -8.18 2.17 7.99
C LYS A 121 -7.13 3.09 8.63
N LEU A 122 -5.86 2.67 8.66
CA LEU A 122 -4.78 3.42 9.30
C LEU A 122 -4.47 4.73 8.56
N THR A 123 -4.41 4.65 7.23
CA THR A 123 -4.04 5.77 6.36
C THR A 123 -5.24 6.63 5.97
N GLY A 124 -6.45 6.07 6.03
CA GLY A 124 -7.67 6.73 5.54
C GLY A 124 -7.80 6.76 4.02
N TRP A 125 -7.05 5.92 3.30
CA TRP A 125 -7.06 5.78 1.84
C TRP A 125 -7.72 4.47 1.42
N LYS A 126 -8.39 4.47 0.25
CA LYS A 126 -8.73 3.22 -0.44
C LYS A 126 -7.47 2.66 -1.06
N ILE A 127 -7.13 1.40 -0.79
CA ILE A 127 -5.89 0.80 -1.28
C ILE A 127 -6.22 -0.42 -2.13
N ASP A 128 -5.86 -0.38 -3.40
CA ASP A 128 -5.79 -1.54 -4.29
C ASP A 128 -4.35 -2.09 -4.32
N ILE A 129 -4.21 -3.40 -4.44
CA ILE A 129 -2.90 -4.06 -4.46
C ILE A 129 -2.79 -4.88 -5.74
N LYS A 130 -1.77 -4.57 -6.54
CA LYS A 130 -1.44 -5.29 -7.76
C LYS A 130 -0.04 -5.87 -7.68
N SER A 131 0.19 -7.01 -8.30
CA SER A 131 1.54 -7.50 -8.54
C SER A 131 2.15 -6.89 -9.80
N GLU A 132 3.48 -6.97 -9.92
CA GLU A 132 4.18 -6.55 -11.15
C GLU A 132 3.64 -7.27 -12.39
N ALA A 133 3.35 -8.57 -12.30
CA ALA A 133 2.78 -9.32 -13.42
C ALA A 133 1.38 -8.82 -13.80
N GLN A 134 0.53 -8.50 -12.83
CA GLN A 134 -0.81 -7.96 -13.09
C GLN A 134 -0.75 -6.60 -13.78
N VAL A 135 0.17 -5.73 -13.36
CA VAL A 135 0.36 -4.40 -13.96
C VAL A 135 0.91 -4.51 -15.39
N ARG A 136 1.88 -5.40 -15.61
CA ARG A 136 2.40 -5.65 -16.96
C ARG A 136 1.30 -6.17 -17.89
N ALA A 137 0.49 -7.12 -17.43
CA ALA A 137 -0.61 -7.66 -18.23
C ALA A 137 -1.63 -6.58 -18.60
N SER A 138 -2.01 -5.69 -17.67
CA SER A 138 -2.94 -4.59 -17.99
C SER A 138 -2.35 -3.59 -18.99
N VAL A 139 -1.06 -3.29 -18.90
CA VAL A 139 -0.39 -2.39 -19.86
C VAL A 139 -0.31 -3.02 -21.25
N GLU A 140 0.01 -4.32 -21.32
CA GLU A 140 0.01 -5.06 -22.59
C GLU A 140 -1.40 -5.05 -23.22
N GLU A 141 -2.45 -5.33 -22.45
CA GLU A 141 -3.84 -5.31 -22.93
C GLU A 141 -4.27 -3.93 -23.46
N GLU A 142 -3.93 -2.84 -22.76
CA GLU A 142 -4.20 -1.48 -23.22
C GLU A 142 -3.50 -1.17 -24.56
N LEU A 143 -2.22 -1.57 -24.70
CA LEU A 143 -1.46 -1.38 -25.94
C LEU A 143 -2.06 -2.15 -27.14
N PHE A 144 -2.57 -3.37 -26.91
CA PHE A 144 -3.17 -4.17 -27.98
C PHE A 144 -4.54 -3.62 -28.43
N ASN A 145 -5.35 -3.11 -27.50
CA ASN A 145 -6.65 -2.52 -27.85
C ASN A 145 -6.50 -1.24 -28.68
N ASP A 146 -5.51 -0.39 -28.36
CA ASP A 146 -5.23 0.82 -29.14
C ASP A 146 -4.81 0.48 -30.59
N THR A 147 -4.10 -0.65 -30.80
CA THR A 147 -3.74 -1.10 -32.15
C THR A 147 -4.89 -1.70 -32.94
N GLU A 148 -5.83 -2.41 -32.31
CA GLU A 148 -7.03 -2.94 -33.00
C GLU A 148 -7.99 -1.81 -33.40
N GLU A 149 -8.16 -0.76 -32.58
CA GLU A 149 -8.96 0.41 -32.95
C GLU A 149 -8.34 1.20 -34.10
N ALA A 150 -7.01 1.33 -34.15
CA ALA A 150 -6.33 1.99 -35.27
C ALA A 150 -6.50 1.23 -36.60
N ASP A 151 -6.41 -0.10 -36.59
CA ASP A 151 -6.56 -0.94 -37.79
C ASP A 151 -8.04 -1.01 -38.26
N ALA A 152 -9.00 -0.89 -37.34
CA ALA A 152 -10.42 -0.90 -37.65
C ALA A 152 -10.99 0.42 -38.22
N THR A 153 -10.21 1.51 -38.19
CA THR A 153 -10.64 2.84 -38.71
C THR A 153 -10.18 3.15 -40.13
N ILE A 154 -9.36 2.28 -40.71
CA ILE A 154 -9.03 2.34 -42.13
C ILE A 154 -10.22 1.79 -42.91
N ASP A 155 -11.12 2.67 -43.34
CA ASP A 155 -12.09 2.32 -44.38
C ASP A 155 -11.30 2.09 -45.68
N PRO A 156 -11.24 0.86 -46.21
CA PRO A 156 -10.49 0.60 -47.44
C PRO A 156 -11.19 1.20 -48.67
N TYR A 157 -12.32 1.90 -48.49
CA TYR A 157 -13.06 2.58 -49.53
C TYR A 157 -12.90 4.11 -49.41
N ASN A 158 -12.62 4.75 -50.54
CA ASN A 158 -12.57 6.21 -50.62
C ASN A 158 -13.97 6.85 -50.60
N GLU A 159 -14.05 8.18 -50.61
CA GLU A 159 -15.31 8.95 -50.61
C GLU A 159 -16.27 8.64 -51.79
N ASN A 160 -15.78 7.98 -52.83
CA ASN A 160 -16.57 7.51 -53.98
C ASN A 160 -17.00 6.04 -53.88
N GLY A 161 -16.63 5.35 -52.78
CA GLY A 161 -16.93 3.94 -52.55
C GLY A 161 -16.05 2.97 -53.34
N GLU A 162 -14.91 3.41 -53.88
CA GLU A 162 -13.96 2.55 -54.58
C GLU A 162 -12.87 2.06 -53.62
N PHE A 163 -12.51 0.78 -53.73
CA PHE A 163 -11.45 0.16 -52.94
C PHE A 163 -10.09 0.78 -53.29
N ASP A 164 -9.40 1.35 -52.30
CA ASP A 164 -8.09 1.97 -52.44
C ASP A 164 -7.02 1.11 -51.74
N PRO A 165 -6.19 0.38 -52.50
CA PRO A 165 -5.16 -0.50 -51.94
C PRO A 165 -3.99 0.25 -51.29
N ASP A 166 -3.88 1.58 -51.44
CA ASP A 166 -2.80 2.39 -50.85
C ASP A 166 -3.14 2.89 -49.43
N LEU A 167 -4.35 2.63 -48.91
CA LEU A 167 -4.81 3.02 -47.57
C LEU A 167 -4.55 1.96 -46.48
N LEU A 168 -4.06 0.77 -46.84
CA LEU A 168 -3.60 -0.31 -45.94
C LEU A 168 -2.07 -0.23 -45.72
#